data_AF-A0A661VV97-F1
#
_entry.id   AF-A0A661VV97-F1
#
_cell.length_a   1.000
_cell.length_b   1.000
_cell.length_c   1.000
_cell.angle_alpha   90.00
_cell.angle_beta   90.00
_cell.angle_gamma   90.00
#
_symmetry.space_group_name_H-M   'P 1'
#
loop_
_entity.id
_entity.type
_entity.pdbx_description
1 polymer ?
#
loop_
_entity_poly.entity_id
_entity_poly.type
_entity_poly.pdbx_seq_one_letter_code
_entity_poly.pdbx_strand_id
1 'polypeptide(L)'
;MEARWQRAWEQIVGDPALTDALTDTEARFLLEWARGEVTYLVGVTEELEDDELAAELLASPLQELRRHIRWAVKISAADPDPLATLQWLLAP
;
A
#
# COMPACT_ATOMS: atom_id res chain seq x y z
N MET A 1 -6.49 -11.57 13.16
CA MET A 1 -5.39 -11.17 12.26
C MET A 1 -5.75 -11.26 10.78
N GLU A 2 -6.04 -12.45 10.22
CA GLU A 2 -6.32 -12.63 8.77
C GLU A 2 -7.43 -11.70 8.23
N ALA A 3 -8.58 -11.63 8.92
CA ALA A 3 -9.69 -10.76 8.49
C ALA A 3 -9.34 -9.26 8.53
N ARG A 4 -8.46 -8.86 9.46
CA ARG A 4 -8.00 -7.47 9.60
C ARG A 4 -7.04 -7.11 8.46
N TRP A 5 -6.13 -8.03 8.16
CA TRP A 5 -5.24 -7.91 7.01
C TRP A 5 -6.00 -7.83 5.69
N GLN A 6 -6.97 -8.73 5.47
CA GLN A 6 -7.77 -8.75 4.24
C GLN A 6 -8.52 -7.42 4.03
N ARG A 7 -9.16 -6.88 5.07
CA ARG A 7 -9.85 -5.58 4.98
C ARG A 7 -8.89 -4.43 4.70
N ALA A 8 -7.72 -4.42 5.34
CA ALA A 8 -6.70 -3.41 5.10
C ALA A 8 -6.19 -3.49 3.65
N TRP A 9 -5.95 -4.70 3.15
CA TRP A 9 -5.49 -4.95 1.79
C TRP A 9 -6.53 -4.53 0.73
N GLU A 10 -7.81 -4.87 0.94
CA GLU A 10 -8.92 -4.45 0.06
C GLU A 10 -9.04 -2.93 -0.06
N GLN A 11 -8.76 -2.18 1.02
CA GLN A 11 -8.73 -0.72 0.98
C GLN A 11 -7.59 -0.16 0.13
N ILE A 12 -6.48 -0.89 -0.01
CA ILE A 12 -5.39 -0.53 -0.91
C ILE A 12 -5.77 -0.91 -2.34
N VAL A 13 -6.02 -2.20 -2.62
CA VAL A 13 -6.20 -2.69 -4.01
C VAL A 13 -7.52 -2.29 -4.65
N GLY A 14 -8.51 -1.86 -3.89
CA GLY A 14 -9.79 -1.38 -4.40
C GLY A 14 -9.74 -0.04 -5.14
N ASP A 15 -8.54 0.52 -5.35
CA ASP A 15 -8.30 1.81 -5.98
C ASP A 15 -7.53 1.63 -7.30
N PRO A 16 -8.22 1.63 -8.46
CA PRO A 16 -7.59 1.40 -9.77
C PRO A 16 -6.48 2.41 -10.08
N ALA A 17 -6.61 3.64 -9.57
CA ALA A 17 -5.63 4.70 -9.77
C ALA A 17 -4.23 4.38 -9.20
N LEU A 18 -4.09 3.31 -8.40
CA LEU A 18 -2.79 2.86 -7.88
C LEU A 18 -1.99 2.03 -8.89
N THR A 19 -2.60 1.52 -9.97
CA THR A 19 -1.89 0.68 -10.95
C THR A 19 -2.19 1.03 -12.40
N ASP A 20 -3.25 1.77 -12.71
CA ASP A 20 -3.69 2.05 -14.08
C ASP A 20 -2.64 2.74 -14.97
N ALA A 21 -1.69 3.44 -14.37
CA ALA A 21 -0.61 4.15 -15.10
C ALA A 21 0.68 3.33 -15.24
N LEU A 22 0.68 2.08 -14.78
CA LEU A 22 1.85 1.21 -14.72
C LEU A 22 1.70 -0.01 -15.63
N THR A 23 2.82 -0.56 -16.06
CA THR A 23 2.84 -1.90 -16.67
C THR A 23 2.60 -2.98 -15.62
N ASP A 24 2.24 -4.20 -16.03
CA ASP A 24 2.03 -5.33 -15.12
C ASP A 24 3.24 -5.59 -14.20
N THR A 25 4.46 -5.41 -14.72
CA THR A 25 5.70 -5.60 -13.95
C THR A 25 5.86 -4.54 -12.85
N GLU A 26 5.63 -3.28 -13.18
CA GLU A 26 5.70 -2.15 -12.25
C GLU A 26 4.59 -2.23 -11.21
N ALA A 27 3.36 -2.51 -11.65
CA ALA A 27 2.21 -2.70 -10.78
C ALA A 27 2.45 -3.86 -9.81
N ARG A 28 3.02 -4.97 -10.29
CA ARG A 28 3.37 -6.11 -9.43
C ARG A 28 4.39 -5.72 -8.36
N PHE A 29 5.47 -5.03 -8.74
CA PHE A 29 6.48 -4.57 -7.77
C PHE A 29 5.85 -3.69 -6.68
N LEU A 30 5.04 -2.71 -7.10
CA LEU A 30 4.35 -1.81 -6.19
C LEU A 30 3.39 -2.54 -5.24
N LEU A 31 2.62 -3.50 -5.75
CA LEU A 31 1.70 -4.30 -4.95
C LEU A 31 2.43 -5.21 -3.96
N GLU A 32 3.57 -5.81 -4.36
CA GLU A 32 4.41 -6.62 -3.45
C GLU A 32 4.97 -5.76 -2.31
N TRP A 33 5.44 -4.54 -2.61
CA TRP A 33 5.87 -3.58 -1.59
C TRP A 33 4.72 -3.18 -0.66
N ALA A 34 3.57 -2.76 -1.21
CA ALA A 34 2.41 -2.34 -0.43
C ALA A 34 1.88 -3.46 0.47
N ARG A 35 2.01 -4.73 0.04
CA ARG A 35 1.67 -5.90 0.84
C ARG A 35 2.52 -5.99 2.11
N GLY A 36 3.80 -5.67 2.01
CA GLY A 36 4.72 -5.59 3.14
C GLY A 36 4.28 -4.51 4.14
N GLU A 37 3.99 -3.31 3.65
CA GLU A 37 3.52 -2.19 4.47
C GLU A 37 2.20 -2.50 5.19
N VAL A 38 1.21 -3.07 4.49
CA VAL A 38 -0.05 -3.49 5.13
C VAL A 38 0.19 -4.53 6.21
N THR A 39 1.11 -5.48 5.98
CA THR A 39 1.46 -6.51 6.96
C THR A 39 2.09 -5.88 8.20
N TYR A 40 3.00 -4.91 8.02
CA TYR A 40 3.60 -4.16 9.12
C TYR A 40 2.53 -3.39 9.92
N LEU A 41 1.68 -2.61 9.24
CA LEU A 41 0.63 -1.82 9.90
C LEU A 41 -0.34 -2.70 10.70
N VAL A 42 -0.78 -3.81 10.12
CA VAL A 42 -1.67 -4.75 10.81
C VAL A 42 -0.97 -5.39 12.01
N GLY A 43 0.32 -5.75 11.87
CA GLY A 43 1.13 -6.30 12.96
C GLY A 43 1.25 -5.36 14.17
N VAL A 44 1.33 -4.05 13.95
CA VAL A 44 1.33 -3.04 15.05
C VAL A 44 0.05 -3.09 15.88
N THR A 45 -1.05 -3.60 15.31
CA THR A 45 -2.35 -3.74 16.00
C THR A 45 -2.66 -5.18 16.41
N GLU A 46 -1.72 -6.12 16.28
CA GLU A 46 -2.00 -7.55 16.50
C GLU A 46 -2.44 -7.85 17.94
N GLU A 47 -1.84 -7.18 18.92
CA GLU A 47 -2.14 -7.35 20.35
C GLU A 47 -3.45 -6.65 20.79
N LEU A 48 -4.11 -5.92 19.90
CA LEU A 48 -5.40 -5.30 20.19
C LEU A 48 -6.53 -6.32 19.97
N GLU A 49 -7.17 -6.68 21.08
CA GLU A 49 -8.36 -7.54 21.12
C GLU A 49 -9.60 -6.80 20.59
N ASP A 50 -9.63 -5.46 20.72
CA ASP A 50 -10.70 -4.62 20.21
C ASP A 50 -10.50 -4.35 18.70
N ASP A 51 -11.33 -5.02 17.90
CA ASP A 51 -11.32 -4.89 16.45
C ASP A 51 -11.73 -3.50 15.95
N GLU A 52 -12.59 -2.78 16.68
CA GLU A 52 -13.05 -1.45 16.30
C GLU A 52 -11.94 -0.43 16.54
N LEU A 53 -11.31 -0.49 17.70
CA LEU A 53 -10.13 0.32 18.02
C LEU A 53 -8.97 0.02 17.06
N ALA A 54 -8.71 -1.25 16.75
CA ALA A 54 -7.68 -1.62 15.77
C ALA A 54 -8.00 -1.05 14.38
N ALA A 55 -9.26 -1.05 13.96
CA ALA A 55 -9.68 -0.46 12.69
C ALA A 55 -9.51 1.07 12.68
N GLU A 56 -9.86 1.77 13.76
CA GLU A 56 -9.65 3.22 13.89
C GLU A 56 -8.17 3.59 13.82
N LEU A 57 -7.31 2.84 14.51
CA LEU A 57 -5.86 3.06 14.49
C LEU A 57 -5.24 2.76 13.12
N LEU A 58 -5.80 1.84 12.35
CA LEU A 58 -5.36 1.53 10.99
C LEU A 58 -5.86 2.54 9.95
N ALA A 59 -6.97 3.24 10.20
CA ALA A 59 -7.60 4.08 9.20
C ALA A 59 -6.68 5.20 8.66
N SER A 60 -6.01 5.94 9.56
CA SER A 60 -5.10 7.02 9.15
C SER A 60 -3.83 6.51 8.45
N PRO A 61 -3.10 5.50 8.99
CA PRO A 61 -1.95 4.93 8.29
C PRO A 61 -2.28 4.32 6.93
N LEU A 62 -3.41 3.63 6.79
CA LEU A 62 -3.84 3.09 5.49
C LEU A 62 -4.16 4.23 4.50
N GLN A 63 -4.76 5.33 4.96
CA GLN A 63 -4.98 6.49 4.11
C GLN A 63 -3.66 7.16 3.67
N GLU A 64 -2.67 7.23 4.56
CA GLU A 64 -1.33 7.73 4.24
C GLU A 64 -0.61 6.82 3.23
N LEU A 65 -0.65 5.52 3.43
CA LEU A 65 -0.10 4.53 2.50
C LEU A 65 -0.72 4.70 1.11
N ARG A 66 -2.04 4.83 1.01
CA ARG A 66 -2.71 5.10 -0.29
C ARG A 66 -2.23 6.39 -0.94
N ARG A 67 -2.09 7.47 -0.17
CA ARG A 67 -1.58 8.74 -0.69
C ARG A 67 -0.14 8.61 -1.19
N HIS A 68 0.70 7.89 -0.45
CA HIS A 68 2.09 7.63 -0.82
C HIS A 68 2.18 6.81 -2.11
N ILE A 69 1.41 5.72 -2.21
CA ILE A 69 1.33 4.89 -3.43
C ILE A 69 0.90 5.73 -4.64
N ARG A 70 -0.18 6.53 -4.53
CA ARG A 70 -0.61 7.42 -5.63
C ARG A 70 0.47 8.39 -6.05
N TRP A 71 1.19 8.96 -5.08
CA TRP A 71 2.30 9.86 -5.37
C TRP A 71 3.43 9.13 -6.10
N ALA A 72 3.82 7.95 -5.62
CA ALA A 72 4.88 7.15 -6.23
C ALA A 72 4.54 6.78 -7.69
N VAL A 73 3.32 6.28 -7.93
CA VAL A 73 2.79 5.97 -9.28
C VAL A 73 2.82 7.20 -10.19
N LYS A 74 2.37 8.35 -9.68
CA LYS A 74 2.35 9.59 -10.47
C LYS A 74 3.75 10.04 -10.88
N ILE A 75 4.73 9.93 -9.98
CA ILE A 75 6.11 10.31 -10.28
C ILE A 75 6.76 9.29 -11.22
N SER A 76 6.61 7.99 -10.96
CA SER A 76 7.22 6.95 -11.77
C SER A 76 6.66 6.88 -13.19
N ALA A 77 5.34 7.05 -13.36
CA ALA A 77 4.71 7.00 -14.68
C ALA A 77 5.15 8.15 -15.61
N ALA A 78 5.74 9.22 -15.06
CA ALA A 78 6.31 10.32 -15.84
C ALA A 78 7.79 10.11 -16.19
N ASP A 79 8.44 9.09 -15.64
CA ASP A 79 9.84 8.77 -15.85
C ASP A 79 10.03 7.79 -17.04
N PRO A 80 11.11 7.90 -17.82
CA PRO A 80 11.45 6.90 -18.83
C PRO A 80 11.69 5.48 -18.29
N ASP A 81 12.03 5.33 -17.01
CA ASP A 81 12.16 4.05 -16.31
C ASP A 81 11.32 4.01 -15.01
N PRO A 82 10.00 3.81 -15.13
CA PRO A 82 9.09 3.84 -13.97
C PRO A 82 9.45 2.82 -12.89
N LEU A 83 9.99 1.66 -13.27
CA LEU A 83 10.36 0.62 -12.31
C LEU A 83 11.54 1.07 -11.46
N ALA A 84 12.60 1.63 -12.07
CA ALA A 84 13.73 2.17 -11.32
C ALA A 84 13.30 3.32 -10.40
N THR A 85 12.41 4.20 -10.86
CA THR A 85 11.85 5.26 -10.01
C THR A 85 11.05 4.69 -8.83
N LEU A 86 10.19 3.70 -9.05
CA LEU A 86 9.45 3.03 -7.97
C LEU A 86 10.40 2.39 -6.95
N GLN A 87 11.45 1.70 -7.42
CA GLN A 87 12.45 1.09 -6.55
C GLN A 87 13.18 2.13 -5.70
N TRP A 88 13.49 3.30 -6.25
CA TRP A 88 14.13 4.39 -5.52
C TRP A 88 13.17 5.05 -4.51
N LEU A 89 11.92 5.28 -4.89
CA LEU A 89 10.91 5.95 -4.07
C LEU A 89 10.43 5.10 -2.88
N LEU A 90 10.43 3.77 -3.05
CA LEU A 90 9.89 2.81 -2.10
C LEU A 90 11.00 2.02 -1.39
N ALA A 91 12.26 2.42 -1.57
CA ALA A 91 13.38 1.83 -0.85
C ALA A 91 13.21 2.06 0.67
N PRO A 92 13.48 1.04 1.51
CA PRO A 92 13.42 1.17 2.96
C PRO A 92 14.50 2.09 3.55
#